data_AF-A0A2D7MU73-F1
#
_entry.id   AF-A0A2D7MU73-F1
#
_cell.length_a   1.000
_cell.length_b   1.000
_cell.length_c   1.000
_cell.angle_alpha   90.00
_cell.angle_beta   90.00
_cell.angle_gamma   90.00
#
_symmetry.space_group_name_H-M   'P 1'
#
loop_
_entity.id
_entity.type
_entity.pdbx_description
1 polymer ?
#
loop_
_entity_poly.entity_id
_entity_poly.type
_entity_poly.pdbx_seq_one_letter_code
_entity_poly.pdbx_strand_id
1 'polypeptide(L)'
;MTDGKPFGNSKTVAKYWKDREEANKGFDSSEINALDFLDKSDSNGWLQKTGFFNEQQSRIYLEKGNFKDWQSLTPQKRMLIAYYSSDFKAVTEMGNPATWLRDSINGGFKRGDAFEQTQKIWEETIKAPTDERLAAASAHKDKDTPFATMKVFKGADDSRLSELAQANAKFVERVFIILQNSKINVLKENGDTDEGFKSFETPISELLSHGGRTNIILPKLKSDKDDPHEIADWLGITKRGKQNDEIGAYRRQFATHDLRRTDDGEHVKEGKGITSNFRNFTDRELSRTGQINIGLDISMGGIGNLDFNGEVIMPDGGHGHFFVQYKLPTQAKVGAIMIGLETTAPSQNRFGTEHDAKYSPIGQKHGLFSSEKTAATTSLAGGTKGNVLGAKVNGRIADLRKGSDKNISQANVLSSLKAFEAKLNEHYTEEQKIKKLIGPQMH
;
A
#
# COMPACT_ATOMS: atom_id res chain seq x y z
N MET A 1 22.45 22.33 14.07
CA MET A 1 23.78 22.40 14.72
C MET A 1 23.60 22.64 16.21
N THR A 2 24.16 21.82 17.08
CA THR A 2 24.34 22.15 18.50
C THR A 2 25.83 22.13 18.77
N ASP A 3 26.38 23.27 19.17
CA ASP A 3 27.76 23.46 19.66
C ASP A 3 28.90 23.24 18.65
N GLY A 4 28.81 23.83 17.46
CA GLY A 4 29.98 24.06 16.59
C GLY A 4 30.71 22.80 16.09
N LYS A 5 30.16 21.60 16.30
CA LYS A 5 30.64 20.35 15.73
C LYS A 5 29.62 19.83 14.73
N PRO A 6 30.02 19.51 13.49
CA PRO A 6 29.09 19.02 12.48
C PRO A 6 28.65 17.61 12.87
N PHE A 7 27.49 17.52 13.52
CA PHE A 7 26.70 16.32 13.77
C PHE A 7 27.49 15.04 14.14
N GLY A 8 27.76 14.80 15.43
CA GLY A 8 28.08 13.46 15.99
C GLY A 8 29.05 12.55 15.19
N ASN A 9 28.96 11.23 15.37
CA ASN A 9 29.60 10.26 14.48
C ASN A 9 28.63 9.82 13.36
N SER A 10 29.12 9.15 12.32
CA SER A 10 28.29 8.77 11.14
C SER A 10 27.03 7.96 11.48
N LYS A 11 27.06 7.14 12.54
CA LYS A 11 25.88 6.38 13.00
C LYS A 11 24.82 7.29 13.62
N THR A 12 25.23 8.28 14.42
CA THR A 12 24.33 9.29 14.99
C THR A 12 23.70 10.15 13.89
N VAL A 13 24.48 10.53 12.87
CA VAL A 13 23.98 11.27 11.70
C VAL A 13 22.94 10.46 10.94
N ALA A 14 23.25 9.20 10.59
CA ALA A 14 22.33 8.35 9.86
C ALA A 14 21.00 8.11 10.61
N LYS A 15 21.05 7.90 11.93
CA LYS A 15 19.84 7.77 12.73
C LYS A 15 19.03 9.07 12.76
N TYR A 16 19.68 10.22 12.96
CA TYR A 16 19.03 11.52 13.01
C TYR A 16 18.25 11.81 11.72
N TRP A 17 18.87 11.59 10.55
CA TRP A 17 18.22 11.82 9.27
C TRP A 17 17.16 10.78 8.93
N LYS A 18 17.34 9.53 9.36
CA LYS A 18 16.28 8.52 9.26
C LYS A 18 15.04 8.93 10.04
N ASP A 19 15.19 9.34 11.29
CA ASP A 19 14.08 9.76 12.14
C ASP A 19 13.36 11.00 11.54
N ARG A 20 14.10 11.93 10.91
CA ARG A 20 13.53 13.09 10.21
C ARG A 20 12.79 12.70 8.93
N GLU A 21 13.37 11.83 8.09
CA GLU A 21 12.72 11.31 6.88
C GLU A 21 11.41 10.61 7.24
N GLU A 22 11.41 9.71 8.24
CA GLU A 22 10.21 9.01 8.71
C GLU A 22 9.15 9.95 9.28
N ALA A 23 9.57 11.08 9.85
CA ALA A 23 8.68 12.12 10.37
C ALA A 23 8.31 13.19 9.33
N ASN A 24 8.72 13.05 8.06
CA ASN A 24 8.55 14.05 7.01
C ASN A 24 9.05 15.46 7.41
N LYS A 25 10.24 15.54 8.02
CA LYS A 25 10.85 16.81 8.46
C LYS A 25 12.07 17.15 7.61
N GLY A 26 11.90 18.11 6.70
CA GLY A 26 12.97 18.64 5.82
C GLY A 26 14.08 19.38 6.52
N PHE A 27 15.06 19.85 5.77
CA PHE A 27 16.10 20.75 6.27
C PHE A 27 15.51 22.09 6.72
N ASP A 28 16.04 22.66 7.80
CA ASP A 28 15.84 24.08 8.10
C ASP A 28 16.83 24.97 7.33
N SER A 29 16.58 26.29 7.32
CA SER A 29 17.41 27.24 6.57
C SER A 29 18.87 27.27 7.04
N SER A 30 19.13 27.02 8.33
CA SER A 30 20.50 26.96 8.86
C SER A 30 21.24 25.71 8.38
N GLU A 31 20.52 24.60 8.24
CA GLU A 31 21.04 23.33 7.74
C GLU A 31 21.35 23.43 6.24
N ILE A 32 20.48 24.05 5.44
CA ILE A 32 20.75 24.33 4.02
C ILE A 32 21.98 25.21 3.87
N ASN A 33 22.06 26.33 4.60
CA ASN A 33 23.22 27.22 4.52
C ASN A 33 24.53 26.50 4.88
N ALA A 34 24.48 25.60 5.87
CA ALA A 34 25.64 24.77 6.22
C ALA A 34 26.00 23.76 5.13
N LEU A 35 25.01 23.10 4.52
CA LEU A 35 25.24 22.18 3.41
C LEU A 35 25.82 22.90 2.19
N ASP A 36 25.32 24.09 1.84
CA ASP A 36 25.83 24.91 0.75
C ASP A 36 27.26 25.38 1.00
N PHE A 37 27.55 25.80 2.24
CA PHE A 37 28.90 26.15 2.64
C PHE A 37 29.83 24.94 2.52
N LEU A 38 29.41 23.79 3.05
CA LEU A 38 30.18 22.56 2.97
C LEU A 38 30.39 22.15 1.51
N ASP A 39 29.38 22.16 0.65
CA ASP A 39 29.56 21.78 -0.75
C ASP A 39 30.65 22.61 -1.46
N LYS A 40 30.69 23.91 -1.17
CA LYS A 40 31.70 24.84 -1.74
C LYS A 40 33.07 24.70 -1.09
N SER A 41 33.14 24.26 0.17
CA SER A 41 34.36 24.31 0.99
C SER A 41 34.90 22.95 1.44
N ASP A 42 34.21 21.83 1.14
CA ASP A 42 34.49 20.49 1.65
C ASP A 42 35.72 19.86 0.98
N SER A 43 36.87 20.51 1.16
CA SER A 43 38.20 20.01 0.82
C SER A 43 38.55 18.71 1.58
N ASN A 44 37.74 18.30 2.57
CA ASN A 44 37.99 17.18 3.48
C ASN A 44 37.04 15.98 3.29
N GLY A 45 36.14 16.04 2.31
CA GLY A 45 35.21 14.95 1.95
C GLY A 45 34.23 14.56 3.05
N TRP A 46 33.88 15.49 3.95
CA TRP A 46 32.95 15.28 5.05
C TRP A 46 31.55 14.89 4.57
N LEU A 47 31.02 15.52 3.52
CA LEU A 47 29.70 15.17 2.96
C LEU A 47 29.68 13.69 2.56
N GLN A 48 30.71 13.25 1.85
CA GLN A 48 30.85 11.84 1.44
C GLN A 48 30.99 10.90 2.65
N LYS A 49 31.84 11.25 3.64
CA LYS A 49 32.06 10.45 4.86
C LYS A 49 30.80 10.30 5.71
N THR A 50 29.92 11.30 5.70
CA THR A 50 28.65 11.28 6.44
C THR A 50 27.48 10.79 5.61
N GLY A 51 27.74 10.41 4.36
CA GLY A 51 26.79 9.76 3.47
C GLY A 51 25.83 10.73 2.80
N PHE A 52 26.16 12.01 2.67
CA PHE A 52 25.46 12.98 1.84
C PHE A 52 25.96 12.92 0.39
N PHE A 53 25.11 13.40 -0.53
CA PHE A 53 25.55 13.91 -1.82
C PHE A 53 25.94 15.37 -1.70
N ASN A 54 26.62 15.89 -2.72
CA ASN A 54 26.63 17.32 -2.99
C ASN A 54 25.51 17.76 -3.94
N GLU A 55 25.40 19.05 -4.23
CA GLU A 55 24.43 19.59 -5.18
C GLU A 55 24.55 18.90 -6.55
N GLN A 56 25.75 18.87 -7.12
CA GLN A 56 25.98 18.31 -8.45
C GLN A 56 25.60 16.82 -8.53
N GLN A 57 25.97 16.02 -7.53
CA GLN A 57 25.59 14.60 -7.47
C GLN A 57 24.08 14.40 -7.35
N SER A 58 23.40 15.26 -6.58
CA SER A 58 21.95 15.22 -6.44
C SER A 58 21.25 15.55 -7.76
N ARG A 59 21.72 16.57 -8.48
CA ARG A 59 21.21 16.94 -9.81
C ARG A 59 21.46 15.86 -10.85
N ILE A 60 22.67 15.30 -10.92
CA ILE A 60 22.99 14.17 -11.81
C ILE A 60 22.07 12.97 -11.54
N TYR A 61 21.76 12.70 -10.27
CA TYR A 61 20.84 11.62 -9.92
C TYR A 61 19.42 11.89 -10.45
N LEU A 62 18.91 13.10 -10.28
CA LEU A 62 17.60 13.52 -10.79
C LEU A 62 17.53 13.50 -12.32
N GLU A 63 18.57 14.00 -13.00
CA GLU A 63 18.67 14.03 -14.47
C GLU A 63 18.66 12.64 -15.10
N LYS A 64 19.25 11.65 -14.42
CA LYS A 64 19.22 10.25 -14.87
C LYS A 64 17.80 9.67 -14.90
N GLY A 65 16.87 10.20 -14.09
CA GLY A 65 15.48 9.74 -14.05
C GLY A 65 15.32 8.25 -13.70
N ASN A 66 16.29 7.64 -13.03
CA ASN A 66 16.28 6.22 -12.68
C ASN A 66 16.41 6.07 -11.16
N PHE A 67 15.33 5.61 -10.54
CA PHE A 67 15.15 5.52 -9.10
C PHE A 67 15.18 4.08 -8.57
N LYS A 68 15.65 3.11 -9.38
CA LYS A 68 15.73 1.69 -9.01
C LYS A 68 16.66 1.42 -7.81
N ASP A 69 17.51 2.36 -7.43
CA ASP A 69 18.38 2.26 -6.26
C ASP A 69 17.92 3.19 -5.11
N TRP A 70 16.78 3.89 -5.25
CA TRP A 70 16.28 4.88 -4.29
C TRP A 70 16.25 4.38 -2.85
N GLN A 71 15.73 3.17 -2.65
CA GLN A 71 15.62 2.57 -1.32
C GLN A 71 16.98 2.18 -0.72
N SER A 72 18.01 1.99 -1.57
CA SER A 72 19.38 1.68 -1.15
C SER A 72 20.18 2.93 -0.77
N LEU A 73 19.72 4.11 -1.16
CA LEU A 73 20.33 5.37 -0.76
C LEU A 73 20.27 5.55 0.76
N THR A 74 21.18 6.35 1.31
CA THR A 74 21.08 6.79 2.69
C THR A 74 19.92 7.80 2.83
N PRO A 75 19.29 7.91 4.01
CA PRO A 75 18.29 8.95 4.27
C PRO A 75 18.79 10.34 3.88
N GLN A 76 20.04 10.67 4.21
CA GLN A 76 20.70 11.93 3.87
C GLN A 76 20.70 12.23 2.38
N LYS A 77 21.03 11.23 1.54
CA LYS A 77 21.01 11.38 0.07
C LYS A 77 19.59 11.62 -0.43
N ARG A 78 18.62 10.81 0.01
CA ARG A 78 17.22 10.98 -0.41
C ARG A 78 16.67 12.35 -0.04
N MET A 79 16.94 12.81 1.18
CA MET A 79 16.52 14.14 1.64
C MET A 79 17.11 15.25 0.77
N LEU A 80 18.40 15.18 0.43
CA LEU A 80 19.05 16.19 -0.40
C LEU A 80 18.59 16.15 -1.86
N ILE A 81 18.42 14.95 -2.43
CA ILE A 81 17.84 14.76 -3.76
C ILE A 81 16.40 15.32 -3.80
N ALA A 82 15.59 15.05 -2.77
CA ALA A 82 14.26 15.61 -2.64
C ALA A 82 14.29 17.14 -2.57
N TYR A 83 15.21 17.73 -1.79
CA TYR A 83 15.39 19.18 -1.72
C TYR A 83 15.64 19.80 -3.10
N TYR A 84 16.57 19.25 -3.88
CA TYR A 84 16.90 19.76 -5.22
C TYR A 84 15.88 19.40 -6.32
N SER A 85 14.89 18.55 -6.02
CA SER A 85 13.90 18.12 -7.02
C SER A 85 12.93 19.23 -7.45
N SER A 86 12.89 20.39 -6.77
CA SER A 86 12.09 21.56 -7.20
C SER A 86 12.45 22.05 -8.59
N ASP A 87 13.71 21.91 -8.98
CA ASP A 87 14.24 22.44 -10.23
C ASP A 87 13.98 21.49 -11.41
N PHE A 88 13.42 20.31 -11.12
CA PHE A 88 13.19 19.24 -12.08
C PHE A 88 11.70 19.03 -12.28
N LYS A 89 11.27 19.02 -13.55
CA LYS A 89 9.94 18.53 -13.88
C LYS A 89 9.92 17.02 -13.71
N ALA A 90 8.87 16.51 -13.09
CA ALA A 90 8.65 15.06 -13.04
C ALA A 90 8.59 14.50 -14.47
N VAL A 91 9.27 13.37 -14.70
CA VAL A 91 9.32 12.68 -16.00
C VAL A 91 7.95 12.12 -16.37
N THR A 92 7.12 11.79 -15.38
CA THR A 92 5.76 11.27 -15.57
C THR A 92 4.75 12.08 -14.78
N GLU A 93 3.49 12.03 -15.22
CA GLU A 93 2.38 12.65 -14.50
C GLU A 93 2.09 12.00 -13.13
N MET A 94 2.65 10.81 -12.87
CA MET A 94 2.56 10.12 -11.58
C MET A 94 3.59 10.62 -10.57
N GLY A 95 4.51 11.51 -10.95
CA GLY A 95 5.59 11.97 -10.08
C GLY A 95 6.68 10.91 -9.90
N ASN A 96 7.62 11.16 -8.98
CA ASN A 96 8.72 10.26 -8.67
C ASN A 96 9.00 10.27 -7.15
N PRO A 97 9.76 9.31 -6.61
CA PRO A 97 9.96 9.23 -5.17
C PRO A 97 10.69 10.43 -4.56
N ALA A 98 11.51 11.16 -5.32
CA ALA A 98 12.15 12.38 -4.84
C ALA A 98 11.14 13.53 -4.69
N THR A 99 10.27 13.74 -5.69
CA THR A 99 9.20 14.75 -5.61
C THR A 99 8.21 14.40 -4.50
N TRP A 100 7.84 13.12 -4.37
CA TRP A 100 6.94 12.67 -3.29
C TRP A 100 7.54 12.95 -1.92
N LEU A 101 8.82 12.65 -1.71
CA LEU A 101 9.49 12.94 -0.45
C LEU A 101 9.57 14.44 -0.17
N ARG A 102 9.95 15.25 -1.18
CA ARG A 102 9.99 16.72 -1.07
C ARG A 102 8.64 17.28 -0.63
N ASP A 103 7.59 16.84 -1.31
CA ASP A 103 6.24 17.34 -1.14
C ASP A 103 5.71 16.98 0.25
N SER A 104 5.98 15.75 0.71
CA SER A 104 5.69 15.31 2.07
C SER A 104 6.45 16.11 3.13
N ILE A 105 7.71 16.48 2.86
CA ILE A 105 8.60 17.21 3.77
C ILE A 105 8.22 18.68 3.95
N ASN A 106 7.98 19.41 2.86
CA ASN A 106 7.90 20.86 2.90
C ASN A 106 6.60 21.37 3.51
N GLY A 107 5.65 20.49 3.84
CA GLY A 107 4.27 20.88 4.15
C GLY A 107 3.60 21.70 3.02
N GLY A 108 4.25 21.72 1.85
CA GLY A 108 3.97 22.55 0.68
C GLY A 108 3.30 21.76 -0.44
N PHE A 109 3.16 20.45 -0.30
CA PHE A 109 1.86 19.85 -0.55
C PHE A 109 0.94 20.35 0.54
N LYS A 110 -0.06 21.18 0.19
CA LYS A 110 -1.28 21.12 1.01
C LYS A 110 -1.65 19.64 1.03
N ARG A 111 -2.13 19.12 2.16
CA ARG A 111 -2.58 17.72 2.24
C ARG A 111 -3.41 17.28 1.02
N GLY A 112 -4.16 18.23 0.42
CA GLY A 112 -4.86 18.11 -0.86
C GLY A 112 -4.03 17.71 -2.08
N ASP A 113 -2.81 18.20 -2.26
CA ASP A 113 -2.00 17.92 -3.45
C ASP A 113 -1.44 16.47 -3.40
N ALA A 114 -1.14 15.97 -2.20
CA ALA A 114 -0.85 14.56 -1.93
C ALA A 114 -2.02 13.68 -2.27
N PHE A 115 -3.20 14.15 -1.85
CA PHE A 115 -4.43 13.46 -2.16
C PHE A 115 -4.68 13.42 -3.65
N GLU A 116 -4.42 14.49 -4.39
CA GLU A 116 -4.66 14.52 -5.83
C GLU A 116 -3.78 13.51 -6.57
N GLN A 117 -2.50 13.42 -6.21
CA GLN A 117 -1.61 12.42 -6.80
C GLN A 117 -1.96 10.99 -6.38
N THR A 118 -2.20 10.75 -5.09
CA THR A 118 -2.65 9.45 -4.59
C THR A 118 -3.95 9.04 -5.29
N GLN A 119 -4.90 9.96 -5.41
CA GLN A 119 -6.16 9.76 -6.12
C GLN A 119 -5.90 9.41 -7.57
N LYS A 120 -5.11 10.20 -8.30
CA LYS A 120 -4.78 9.93 -9.70
C LYS A 120 -4.19 8.53 -9.92
N ILE A 121 -3.28 8.10 -9.04
CA ILE A 121 -2.71 6.75 -9.11
C ILE A 121 -3.80 5.68 -8.90
N TRP A 122 -4.69 5.87 -7.91
CA TRP A 122 -5.84 4.98 -7.72
C TRP A 122 -6.86 5.05 -8.87
N GLU A 123 -7.08 6.21 -9.47
CA GLU A 123 -7.94 6.38 -10.63
C GLU A 123 -7.43 5.51 -11.78
N GLU A 124 -6.15 5.62 -12.11
CA GLU A 124 -5.54 4.82 -13.17
C GLU A 124 -5.53 3.31 -12.83
N THR A 125 -5.43 2.97 -11.54
CA THR A 125 -5.50 1.56 -11.08
C THR A 125 -6.90 0.95 -11.25
N ILE A 126 -7.96 1.74 -11.06
CA ILE A 126 -9.36 1.27 -11.14
C ILE A 126 -9.91 1.38 -12.56
N LYS A 127 -9.42 2.33 -13.37
CA LYS A 127 -9.86 2.48 -14.76
C LYS A 127 -9.64 1.18 -15.52
N ALA A 128 -10.67 0.77 -16.25
CA ALA A 128 -10.55 -0.34 -17.19
C ALA A 128 -9.41 -0.03 -18.19
N PRO A 129 -8.57 -1.02 -18.52
CA PRO A 129 -7.50 -0.80 -19.47
C PRO A 129 -8.06 -0.61 -20.89
N THR A 130 -7.42 0.24 -21.67
CA THR A 130 -7.68 0.36 -23.11
C THR A 130 -6.96 -0.75 -23.87
N ASP A 131 -7.40 -1.04 -25.10
CA ASP A 131 -6.72 -2.00 -25.96
C ASP A 131 -5.25 -1.63 -26.20
N GLU A 132 -4.93 -0.34 -26.29
CA GLU A 132 -3.55 0.16 -26.41
C GLU A 132 -2.71 -0.17 -25.18
N ARG A 133 -3.27 0.03 -23.97
CA ARG A 133 -2.60 -0.32 -22.70
C ARG A 133 -2.38 -1.82 -22.59
N LEU A 134 -3.37 -2.63 -22.99
CA LEU A 134 -3.23 -4.08 -23.02
C LEU A 134 -2.17 -4.53 -24.02
N ALA A 135 -2.13 -3.92 -25.22
CA ALA A 135 -1.09 -4.20 -26.20
C ALA A 135 0.31 -3.84 -25.70
N ALA A 136 0.45 -2.69 -25.04
CA ALA A 136 1.72 -2.26 -24.44
C ALA A 136 2.18 -3.23 -23.33
N ALA A 137 1.26 -3.65 -22.46
CA ALA A 137 1.49 -4.65 -21.43
C ALA A 137 1.86 -6.03 -22.01
N SER A 138 1.13 -6.47 -23.04
CA SER A 138 1.38 -7.72 -23.74
C SER A 138 2.74 -7.75 -24.45
N ALA A 139 3.20 -6.62 -25.00
CA ALA A 139 4.53 -6.53 -25.62
C ALA A 139 5.67 -6.65 -24.59
N HIS A 140 5.39 -6.46 -23.29
CA HIS A 140 6.37 -6.52 -22.21
C HIS A 140 6.30 -7.82 -21.39
N LYS A 141 5.31 -8.69 -21.62
CA LYS A 141 5.09 -9.93 -20.85
C LYS A 141 6.23 -10.96 -20.93
N ASP A 142 7.07 -10.87 -21.97
CA ASP A 142 8.14 -11.85 -22.24
C ASP A 142 9.51 -11.45 -21.68
N LYS A 143 9.64 -10.25 -21.09
CA LYS A 143 10.94 -9.66 -20.70
C LYS A 143 11.06 -9.47 -19.18
N ASP A 144 11.17 -10.58 -18.41
CA ASP A 144 11.50 -10.57 -16.97
C ASP A 144 10.33 -10.44 -15.96
N THR A 145 9.11 -10.94 -16.28
CA THR A 145 7.98 -10.93 -15.31
C THR A 145 8.02 -12.15 -14.37
N PRO A 146 7.99 -11.99 -13.03
CA PRO A 146 8.19 -13.10 -12.11
C PRO A 146 6.93 -13.90 -11.69
N PHE A 147 7.20 -15.08 -11.12
CA PHE A 147 6.47 -16.35 -11.29
C PHE A 147 5.03 -16.51 -10.75
N ALA A 148 4.48 -15.61 -9.93
CA ALA A 148 3.17 -15.85 -9.28
C ALA A 148 2.00 -15.56 -10.22
N THR A 149 1.96 -14.34 -10.76
CA THR A 149 1.09 -14.00 -11.89
C THR A 149 1.60 -14.62 -13.19
N MET A 150 2.85 -15.08 -13.27
CA MET A 150 3.33 -15.83 -14.42
C MET A 150 2.69 -17.23 -14.58
N LYS A 151 2.12 -17.87 -13.55
CA LYS A 151 1.25 -19.06 -13.79
C LYS A 151 -0.02 -18.69 -14.58
N VAL A 152 -0.49 -17.46 -14.37
CA VAL A 152 -1.61 -16.89 -15.11
C VAL A 152 -1.16 -16.39 -16.48
N PHE A 153 0.06 -15.84 -16.61
CA PHE A 153 0.55 -15.19 -17.83
C PHE A 153 1.42 -16.03 -18.77
N LYS A 154 2.02 -17.13 -18.32
CA LYS A 154 2.88 -17.97 -19.16
C LYS A 154 2.00 -18.68 -20.20
N GLY A 155 2.04 -18.17 -21.43
CA GLY A 155 1.14 -18.60 -22.50
C GLY A 155 -0.23 -17.93 -22.48
N ALA A 156 -0.44 -16.91 -21.64
CA ALA A 156 -1.62 -16.07 -21.71
C ALA A 156 -1.63 -15.29 -23.01
N ASP A 157 -2.73 -15.44 -23.72
CA ASP A 157 -3.12 -14.48 -24.74
C ASP A 157 -3.54 -13.15 -24.09
N ASP A 158 -3.77 -12.16 -24.94
CA ASP A 158 -4.17 -10.82 -24.51
C ASP A 158 -5.54 -10.84 -23.80
N SER A 159 -6.37 -11.87 -24.05
CA SER A 159 -7.65 -12.05 -23.37
C SER A 159 -7.46 -12.30 -21.89
N ARG A 160 -6.55 -13.22 -21.51
CA ARG A 160 -6.30 -13.51 -20.10
C ARG A 160 -5.69 -12.32 -19.34
N LEU A 161 -4.87 -11.51 -20.01
CA LEU A 161 -4.34 -10.27 -19.45
C LEU A 161 -5.43 -9.23 -19.20
N SER A 162 -6.33 -9.06 -20.17
CA SER A 162 -7.50 -8.21 -20.03
C SER A 162 -8.39 -8.66 -18.87
N GLU A 163 -8.70 -9.96 -18.78
CA GLU A 163 -9.49 -10.53 -17.69
C GLU A 163 -8.86 -10.29 -16.32
N LEU A 164 -7.54 -10.52 -16.18
CA LEU A 164 -6.85 -10.30 -14.91
C LEU A 164 -6.87 -8.83 -14.52
N ALA A 165 -6.58 -7.93 -15.47
CA ALA A 165 -6.60 -6.50 -15.23
C ALA A 165 -7.99 -6.00 -14.79
N GLN A 166 -9.04 -6.44 -15.47
CA GLN A 166 -10.42 -6.13 -15.12
C GLN A 166 -10.78 -6.68 -13.74
N ALA A 167 -10.38 -7.91 -13.44
CA ALA A 167 -10.65 -8.53 -12.14
C ALA A 167 -9.92 -7.82 -10.99
N ASN A 168 -8.67 -7.39 -11.21
CA ASN A 168 -7.89 -6.60 -10.26
C ASN A 168 -8.52 -5.23 -10.03
N ALA A 169 -8.88 -4.51 -11.09
CA ALA A 169 -9.59 -3.23 -11.00
C ALA A 169 -10.91 -3.40 -10.23
N LYS A 170 -11.65 -4.48 -10.49
CA LYS A 170 -12.91 -4.79 -9.81
C LYS A 170 -12.73 -5.10 -8.33
N PHE A 171 -11.68 -5.85 -7.98
CA PHE A 171 -11.30 -6.09 -6.58
C PHE A 171 -11.04 -4.75 -5.87
N VAL A 172 -10.21 -3.88 -6.45
CA VAL A 172 -9.88 -2.57 -5.88
C VAL A 172 -11.14 -1.71 -5.74
N GLU A 173 -11.99 -1.64 -6.78
CA GLU A 173 -13.28 -0.95 -6.75
C GLU A 173 -14.15 -1.41 -5.56
N ARG A 174 -14.26 -2.73 -5.36
CA ARG A 174 -15.05 -3.32 -4.26
C ARG A 174 -14.46 -3.05 -2.88
N VAL A 175 -13.14 -3.01 -2.76
CA VAL A 175 -12.48 -2.55 -1.54
C VAL A 175 -12.91 -1.10 -1.24
N PHE A 176 -12.86 -0.20 -2.22
CA PHE A 176 -13.32 1.18 -2.02
C PHE A 176 -14.81 1.27 -1.68
N ILE A 177 -15.66 0.45 -2.30
CA ILE A 177 -17.09 0.36 -1.95
C ILE A 177 -17.29 -0.05 -0.49
N ILE A 178 -16.54 -1.05 0.00
CA ILE A 178 -16.57 -1.46 1.40
C ILE A 178 -16.20 -0.30 2.31
N LEU A 179 -15.10 0.40 2.01
CA LEU A 179 -14.62 1.51 2.84
C LEU A 179 -15.63 2.66 2.85
N GLN A 180 -16.16 3.05 1.69
CA GLN A 180 -17.20 4.06 1.57
C GLN A 180 -18.45 3.73 2.41
N ASN A 181 -18.82 2.45 2.50
CA ASN A 181 -19.99 1.97 3.25
C ASN A 181 -19.71 1.61 4.71
N SER A 182 -18.48 1.80 5.21
CA SER A 182 -18.09 1.46 6.57
C SER A 182 -18.08 2.68 7.48
N LYS A 183 -18.32 2.50 8.79
CA LYS A 183 -17.93 3.53 9.76
C LYS A 183 -16.44 3.46 9.99
N ILE A 184 -15.69 4.47 9.55
CA ILE A 184 -14.23 4.47 9.64
C ILE A 184 -13.78 5.29 10.85
N ASN A 185 -12.94 4.67 11.68
CA ASN A 185 -12.26 5.31 12.79
C ASN A 185 -10.75 5.14 12.64
N VAL A 186 -9.99 6.20 12.95
CA VAL A 186 -8.52 6.21 12.90
C VAL A 186 -7.94 6.50 14.28
N LEU A 187 -7.11 5.59 14.79
CA LEU A 187 -6.41 5.71 16.08
C LEU A 187 -5.30 6.75 15.96
N LYS A 188 -5.24 7.71 16.88
CA LYS A 188 -4.13 8.68 16.96
C LYS A 188 -2.80 7.94 17.16
N GLU A 189 -1.71 8.44 16.57
CA GLU A 189 -0.37 7.82 16.65
C GLU A 189 0.17 7.63 18.07
N ASN A 190 -0.38 8.36 19.07
CA ASN A 190 0.03 8.30 20.47
C ASN A 190 -1.03 7.68 21.41
N GLY A 191 -2.12 7.12 20.88
CA GLY A 191 -3.21 6.55 21.69
C GLY A 191 -3.12 5.03 21.72
N ASP A 192 -2.89 4.46 22.90
CA ASP A 192 -2.90 2.99 23.13
C ASP A 192 -4.28 2.46 23.59
N THR A 193 -5.33 3.28 23.57
CA THR A 193 -6.67 2.93 24.07
C THR A 193 -7.79 3.30 23.09
N ASP A 194 -8.93 2.62 23.22
CA ASP A 194 -10.13 2.78 22.38
C ASP A 194 -10.71 4.23 22.42
N GLU A 195 -10.30 5.06 23.38
CA GLU A 195 -10.62 6.50 23.47
C GLU A 195 -9.79 7.38 22.51
N GLY A 196 -8.78 6.80 21.84
CA GLY A 196 -7.87 7.50 20.92
C GLY A 196 -8.34 7.57 19.47
N PHE A 197 -9.48 6.97 19.14
CA PHE A 197 -10.01 6.96 17.77
C PHE A 197 -10.75 8.26 17.43
N LYS A 198 -10.52 8.78 16.22
CA LYS A 198 -11.30 9.87 15.63
C LYS A 198 -12.03 9.41 14.38
N SER A 199 -13.13 10.08 14.07
CA SER A 199 -13.80 9.93 12.77
C SER A 199 -12.83 10.24 11.64
N PHE A 200 -12.96 9.48 10.56
CA PHE A 200 -12.21 9.68 9.34
C PHE A 200 -12.79 10.84 8.52
N GLU A 201 -11.95 11.78 8.11
CA GLU A 201 -12.36 13.00 7.39
C GLU A 201 -11.53 13.25 6.12
N THR A 202 -10.63 12.34 5.78
CA THR A 202 -9.79 12.43 4.58
C THR A 202 -10.39 11.62 3.43
N PRO A 203 -9.91 11.76 2.19
CA PRO A 203 -10.31 10.88 1.10
C PRO A 203 -10.00 9.41 1.39
N ILE A 204 -10.87 8.49 0.94
CA ILE A 204 -10.73 7.04 1.19
C ILE A 204 -9.43 6.48 0.60
N SER A 205 -8.95 7.05 -0.52
CA SER A 205 -7.67 6.69 -1.14
C SER A 205 -6.49 6.64 -0.17
N GLU A 206 -6.48 7.51 0.83
CA GLU A 206 -5.41 7.62 1.81
C GLU A 206 -5.39 6.47 2.81
N LEU A 207 -6.52 5.80 3.03
CA LEU A 207 -6.66 4.80 4.07
C LEU A 207 -5.81 3.54 3.78
N LEU A 208 -5.65 3.21 2.50
CA LEU A 208 -4.85 2.08 2.02
C LEU A 208 -3.47 2.48 1.50
N SER A 209 -3.20 3.78 1.42
CA SER A 209 -1.95 4.30 0.87
C SER A 209 -0.84 4.31 1.91
N HIS A 210 0.39 4.54 1.44
CA HIS A 210 1.55 4.79 2.30
C HIS A 210 2.01 3.62 3.18
N GLY A 211 1.47 2.41 2.99
CA GLY A 211 1.92 1.18 3.66
C GLY A 211 1.19 0.85 4.96
N GLY A 212 0.03 1.47 5.19
CA GLY A 212 -0.86 1.12 6.29
C GLY A 212 -1.77 -0.08 5.97
N ARG A 213 -2.24 -0.76 7.03
CA ARG A 213 -3.32 -1.78 6.97
C ARG A 213 -4.62 -1.29 7.62
N THR A 214 -5.74 -1.66 7.04
CA THR A 214 -7.08 -1.34 7.55
C THR A 214 -7.80 -2.62 7.95
N ASN A 215 -8.30 -2.65 9.19
CA ASN A 215 -9.10 -3.75 9.71
C ASN A 215 -10.58 -3.47 9.44
N ILE A 216 -11.17 -4.24 8.54
CA ILE A 216 -12.59 -4.19 8.21
C ILE A 216 -13.32 -5.22 9.08
N ILE A 217 -14.29 -4.78 9.88
CA ILE A 217 -15.10 -5.65 10.72
C ILE A 217 -16.33 -6.10 9.94
N LEU A 218 -16.57 -7.42 9.91
CA LEU A 218 -17.74 -8.03 9.30
C LEU A 218 -18.75 -8.43 10.38
N PRO A 219 -20.07 -8.31 10.11
CA PRO A 219 -21.10 -8.76 11.04
C PRO A 219 -21.00 -10.27 11.33
N LYS A 220 -21.64 -10.69 12.43
CA LYS A 220 -21.84 -12.10 12.78
C LYS A 220 -22.82 -12.76 11.81
N LEU A 221 -22.79 -14.09 11.78
CA LEU A 221 -23.83 -14.87 11.12
C LEU A 221 -25.10 -14.84 11.98
N LYS A 222 -26.28 -14.82 11.34
CA LYS A 222 -27.56 -15.00 12.05
C LYS A 222 -27.93 -16.47 12.19
N SER A 223 -27.53 -17.29 11.22
CA SER A 223 -27.78 -18.72 11.17
C SER A 223 -26.53 -19.47 10.72
N ASP A 224 -26.49 -20.76 11.04
CA ASP A 224 -25.53 -21.75 10.56
C ASP A 224 -25.70 -22.08 9.07
N LYS A 225 -26.83 -21.66 8.48
CA LYS A 225 -27.11 -21.75 7.04
C LYS A 225 -26.59 -20.55 6.26
N ASP A 226 -26.23 -19.46 6.93
CA ASP A 226 -25.64 -18.29 6.27
C ASP A 226 -24.24 -18.68 5.78
N ASP A 227 -23.90 -18.32 4.54
CA ASP A 227 -22.57 -18.58 4.00
C ASP A 227 -21.55 -17.57 4.57
N PRO A 228 -20.55 -18.00 5.36
CA PRO A 228 -19.57 -17.08 5.94
C PRO A 228 -18.69 -16.41 4.89
N HIS A 229 -18.61 -16.96 3.67
CA HIS A 229 -17.74 -16.50 2.61
C HIS A 229 -18.36 -15.43 1.71
N GLU A 230 -19.66 -15.11 1.80
CA GLU A 230 -20.33 -14.31 0.77
C GLU A 230 -19.67 -12.95 0.48
N ILE A 231 -19.17 -12.26 1.53
CA ILE A 231 -18.46 -10.98 1.35
C ILE A 231 -17.10 -11.19 0.69
N ALA A 232 -16.38 -12.26 1.02
CA ALA A 232 -15.08 -12.56 0.41
C ALA A 232 -15.25 -13.06 -1.04
N ASP A 233 -16.31 -13.80 -1.31
CA ASP A 233 -16.69 -14.24 -2.66
C ASP A 233 -17.12 -13.05 -3.52
N TRP A 234 -17.91 -12.14 -2.98
CA TRP A 234 -18.25 -10.89 -3.68
C TRP A 234 -17.03 -9.99 -3.86
N LEU A 235 -16.14 -9.89 -2.87
CA LEU A 235 -14.88 -9.15 -3.03
C LEU A 235 -13.99 -9.76 -4.13
N GLY A 236 -14.15 -11.05 -4.43
CA GLY A 236 -13.44 -11.77 -5.49
C GLY A 236 -12.17 -12.47 -5.03
N ILE A 237 -11.80 -12.36 -3.75
CA ILE A 237 -10.63 -13.07 -3.17
C ILE A 237 -10.88 -14.55 -2.94
N THR A 238 -12.16 -14.93 -2.83
CA THR A 238 -12.60 -16.32 -2.83
C THR A 238 -13.67 -16.57 -3.91
N LYS A 239 -13.90 -17.84 -4.24
CA LYS A 239 -14.94 -18.32 -5.16
C LYS A 239 -15.53 -19.60 -4.57
N ARG A 240 -16.75 -19.51 -4.02
CA ARG A 240 -17.40 -20.58 -3.25
C ARG A 240 -16.55 -20.99 -2.05
N GLY A 241 -16.03 -19.98 -1.34
CA GLY A 241 -15.19 -20.13 -0.15
C GLY A 241 -13.77 -20.67 -0.37
N LYS A 242 -13.40 -21.00 -1.61
CA LYS A 242 -12.03 -21.37 -1.99
C LYS A 242 -11.28 -20.15 -2.51
N GLN A 243 -9.95 -20.12 -2.41
CA GLN A 243 -9.15 -19.05 -3.00
C GLN A 243 -9.47 -18.87 -4.50
N ASN A 244 -9.55 -17.63 -4.96
CA ASN A 244 -9.85 -17.32 -6.35
C ASN A 244 -8.57 -17.06 -7.18
N ASP A 245 -8.04 -18.11 -7.80
CA ASP A 245 -6.85 -17.99 -8.65
C ASP A 245 -7.11 -17.19 -9.94
N GLU A 246 -8.38 -16.97 -10.34
CA GLU A 246 -8.76 -16.23 -11.55
C GLU A 246 -8.37 -14.75 -11.47
N ILE A 247 -8.31 -14.18 -10.26
CA ILE A 247 -7.82 -12.82 -10.03
C ILE A 247 -6.32 -12.76 -9.75
N GLY A 248 -5.60 -13.89 -9.83
CA GLY A 248 -4.18 -13.95 -9.45
C GLY A 248 -3.95 -13.92 -7.93
N ALA A 249 -5.00 -14.16 -7.13
CA ALA A 249 -4.86 -14.29 -5.69
C ALA A 249 -4.08 -15.56 -5.34
N TYR A 250 -3.17 -15.47 -4.38
CA TYR A 250 -2.36 -16.60 -3.94
C TYR A 250 -2.22 -16.66 -2.42
N ARG A 251 -2.11 -17.88 -1.87
CA ARG A 251 -1.98 -18.07 -0.43
C ARG A 251 -0.59 -17.64 0.05
N ARG A 252 -0.54 -16.80 1.09
CA ARG A 252 0.70 -16.43 1.76
C ARG A 252 0.99 -17.33 2.95
N GLN A 253 2.20 -17.89 2.97
CA GLN A 253 2.68 -18.75 4.05
C GLN A 253 3.16 -17.97 5.28
N PHE A 254 3.46 -16.68 5.11
CA PHE A 254 3.94 -15.81 6.18
C PHE A 254 3.16 -14.52 6.22
N ALA A 255 2.82 -14.14 7.45
CA ALA A 255 2.32 -12.82 7.79
C ALA A 255 3.06 -12.37 9.06
N THR A 256 3.63 -11.17 9.03
CA THR A 256 4.24 -10.53 10.20
C THR A 256 3.20 -9.96 11.17
N HIS A 257 1.94 -9.93 10.73
CA HIS A 257 0.78 -9.41 11.43
C HIS A 257 -0.33 -10.47 11.47
N ASP A 258 -1.09 -10.47 12.57
CA ASP A 258 -2.14 -11.44 12.85
C ASP A 258 -3.43 -10.76 13.29
N LEU A 259 -4.54 -11.12 12.67
CA LEU A 259 -5.86 -10.57 12.93
C LEU A 259 -6.54 -11.42 14.00
N ARG A 260 -6.56 -10.88 15.21
CA ARG A 260 -7.17 -11.52 16.38
C ARG A 260 -8.52 -10.89 16.68
N ARG A 261 -9.40 -11.71 17.23
CA ARG A 261 -10.62 -11.23 17.86
C ARG A 261 -10.32 -10.90 19.31
N THR A 262 -10.96 -9.87 19.82
CA THR A 262 -11.04 -9.65 21.27
C THR A 262 -11.89 -10.74 21.93
N ASP A 263 -11.76 -10.87 23.25
CA ASP A 263 -12.46 -11.90 24.02
C ASP A 263 -13.99 -11.73 23.98
N ASP A 264 -14.47 -10.49 23.83
CA ASP A 264 -15.88 -10.17 23.65
C ASP A 264 -16.46 -10.68 22.31
N GLY A 265 -15.61 -11.06 21.35
CA GLY A 265 -16.02 -11.49 20.01
C GLY A 265 -16.68 -10.39 19.16
N GLU A 266 -16.61 -9.13 19.56
CA GLU A 266 -17.24 -7.96 18.92
C GLU A 266 -16.25 -7.06 18.17
N HIS A 267 -14.97 -7.15 18.51
CA HIS A 267 -13.91 -6.33 17.94
C HIS A 267 -12.74 -7.19 17.44
N VAL A 268 -11.84 -6.54 16.71
CA VAL A 268 -10.61 -7.16 16.21
C VAL A 268 -9.39 -6.31 16.55
N LYS A 269 -8.27 -6.98 16.76
CA LYS A 269 -6.97 -6.40 17.03
C LYS A 269 -5.92 -7.10 16.19
N GLU A 270 -5.06 -6.31 15.58
CA GLU A 270 -3.83 -6.70 14.92
C GLU A 270 -2.76 -6.99 15.99
N GLY A 271 -2.19 -8.18 15.97
CA GLY A 271 -1.05 -8.59 16.78
C GLY A 271 0.24 -8.60 15.96
N LYS A 272 1.36 -8.18 16.58
CA LYS A 272 2.71 -8.32 16.00
C LYS A 272 3.34 -9.66 16.38
N GLY A 273 4.00 -10.33 15.44
CA GLY A 273 4.95 -11.41 15.75
C GLY A 273 5.19 -12.42 14.63
N ILE A 274 6.48 -12.65 14.31
CA ILE A 274 6.97 -13.66 13.35
C ILE A 274 6.55 -15.09 13.75
N THR A 275 6.42 -15.33 15.06
CA THR A 275 6.01 -16.63 15.63
C THR A 275 4.51 -16.91 15.48
N SER A 276 3.68 -15.93 15.10
CA SER A 276 2.23 -16.11 15.09
C SER A 276 1.71 -16.95 13.92
N ASN A 277 2.39 -16.97 12.77
CA ASN A 277 1.85 -17.60 11.55
C ASN A 277 2.84 -18.45 10.75
N PHE A 278 3.71 -19.21 11.42
CA PHE A 278 4.49 -20.30 10.80
C PHE A 278 3.64 -21.55 10.43
N ARG A 279 2.30 -21.44 10.49
CA ARG A 279 1.36 -22.59 10.59
C ARG A 279 0.30 -22.71 9.48
N ASN A 280 0.14 -21.74 8.58
CA ASN A 280 -0.99 -21.71 7.64
C ASN A 280 -0.74 -22.51 6.35
N PHE A 281 -0.52 -23.82 6.46
CA PHE A 281 -0.18 -24.67 5.31
C PHE A 281 -1.26 -25.68 4.89
N THR A 282 -2.34 -25.88 5.66
CA THR A 282 -3.34 -26.92 5.34
C THR A 282 -4.78 -26.42 5.48
N ASP A 283 -5.71 -27.03 4.74
CA ASP A 283 -7.17 -26.86 4.92
C ASP A 283 -7.61 -27.19 6.36
N ARG A 284 -6.83 -28.02 7.06
CA ARG A 284 -7.01 -28.33 8.48
C ARG A 284 -6.72 -27.12 9.38
N GLU A 285 -5.78 -26.25 9.02
CA GLU A 285 -5.50 -25.03 9.79
C GLU A 285 -6.54 -23.93 9.51
N LEU A 286 -7.10 -23.87 8.29
CA LEU A 286 -8.29 -23.05 7.98
C LEU A 286 -9.44 -23.40 8.92
N SER A 287 -9.68 -24.69 9.13
CA SER A 287 -10.70 -25.17 10.08
C SER A 287 -10.37 -24.87 11.55
N ARG A 288 -9.09 -24.62 11.88
CA ARG A 288 -8.60 -24.42 13.26
C ARG A 288 -8.48 -22.96 13.68
N THR A 289 -8.05 -22.08 12.77
CA THR A 289 -7.86 -20.64 13.03
C THR A 289 -8.96 -19.77 12.41
N GLY A 290 -9.69 -20.32 11.42
CA GLY A 290 -10.67 -19.60 10.63
C GLY A 290 -10.07 -18.48 9.78
N GLN A 291 -8.77 -18.54 9.47
CA GLN A 291 -8.00 -17.44 8.89
C GLN A 291 -7.29 -17.81 7.58
N ILE A 292 -7.35 -16.90 6.61
CA ILE A 292 -6.72 -17.02 5.28
C ILE A 292 -5.80 -15.82 5.07
N ASN A 293 -4.58 -16.07 4.63
CA ASN A 293 -3.65 -15.03 4.18
C ASN A 293 -3.55 -15.10 2.67
N ILE A 294 -3.87 -14.00 1.99
CA ILE A 294 -3.90 -13.87 0.54
C ILE A 294 -2.95 -12.74 0.15
N GLY A 295 -2.15 -13.00 -0.87
CA GLY A 295 -1.42 -12.01 -1.64
C GLY A 295 -2.12 -11.78 -2.96
N LEU A 296 -2.15 -10.54 -3.44
CA LEU A 296 -2.72 -10.18 -4.73
C LEU A 296 -1.86 -9.10 -5.38
N ASP A 297 -1.25 -9.43 -6.51
CA ASP A 297 -0.43 -8.47 -7.27
C ASP A 297 -1.33 -7.61 -8.15
N ILE A 298 -1.12 -6.30 -8.11
CA ILE A 298 -1.93 -5.32 -8.85
C ILE A 298 -1.06 -4.37 -9.66
N SER A 299 -1.66 -3.75 -10.67
CA SER A 299 -1.05 -2.72 -11.51
C SER A 299 -1.29 -1.33 -10.91
N MET A 300 -0.59 -0.97 -9.83
CA MET A 300 -0.74 0.37 -9.24
C MET A 300 -0.29 1.43 -10.24
N GLY A 301 -1.18 2.37 -10.55
CA GLY A 301 -0.99 3.37 -11.61
C GLY A 301 -1.52 2.95 -12.97
N GLY A 302 -2.21 1.82 -13.07
CA GLY A 302 -2.88 1.33 -14.27
C GLY A 302 -1.98 0.47 -15.15
N ILE A 303 -2.51 -0.68 -15.57
CA ILE A 303 -1.77 -1.60 -16.44
C ILE A 303 -1.42 -0.94 -17.79
N GLY A 304 -0.22 -1.23 -18.31
CA GLY A 304 0.22 -0.70 -19.60
C GLY A 304 0.73 0.75 -19.57
N ASN A 305 0.46 1.51 -18.50
CA ASN A 305 1.08 2.82 -18.28
C ASN A 305 2.58 2.66 -17.93
N LEU A 306 3.35 3.73 -18.08
CA LEU A 306 4.76 3.75 -17.69
C LEU A 306 4.94 4.26 -16.26
N ASP A 307 5.72 3.57 -15.44
CA ASP A 307 6.16 4.03 -14.14
C ASP A 307 7.15 5.22 -14.26
N PHE A 308 7.59 5.76 -13.13
CA PHE A 308 8.53 6.89 -13.10
C PHE A 308 9.96 6.56 -13.54
N ASN A 309 10.27 5.29 -13.83
CA ASN A 309 11.51 4.86 -14.47
C ASN A 309 11.32 4.55 -15.97
N GLY A 310 10.11 4.74 -16.51
CA GLY A 310 9.77 4.39 -17.89
C GLY A 310 9.49 2.91 -18.13
N GLU A 311 9.24 2.12 -17.09
CA GLU A 311 8.87 0.70 -17.21
C GLU A 311 7.36 0.52 -17.29
N VAL A 312 6.90 -0.46 -18.08
CA VAL A 312 5.47 -0.77 -18.17
C VAL A 312 4.96 -1.38 -16.86
N ILE A 313 3.89 -0.79 -16.33
CA ILE A 313 3.19 -1.22 -15.12
C ILE A 313 2.43 -2.52 -15.41
N MET A 314 2.73 -3.54 -14.61
CA MET A 314 2.17 -4.89 -14.68
C MET A 314 1.75 -5.39 -13.29
N PRO A 315 0.80 -6.32 -13.16
CA PRO A 315 0.48 -6.94 -11.88
C PRO A 315 1.53 -8.01 -11.56
N ASP A 316 2.75 -7.58 -11.28
CA ASP A 316 3.96 -8.41 -11.15
C ASP A 316 4.50 -8.46 -9.70
N GLY A 317 3.79 -7.82 -8.77
CA GLY A 317 4.18 -7.66 -7.38
C GLY A 317 5.28 -6.61 -7.16
N GLY A 318 5.92 -6.09 -8.21
CA GLY A 318 6.83 -4.95 -8.17
C GLY A 318 6.08 -3.62 -8.24
N HIS A 319 5.00 -3.56 -9.02
CA HIS A 319 4.14 -2.38 -9.17
C HIS A 319 2.93 -2.36 -8.22
N GLY A 320 2.97 -3.10 -7.12
CA GLY A 320 1.92 -3.09 -6.11
C GLY A 320 1.49 -4.49 -5.70
N HIS A 321 1.30 -4.65 -4.40
CA HIS A 321 0.94 -5.93 -3.81
C HIS A 321 -0.04 -5.71 -2.67
N PHE A 322 -1.23 -6.28 -2.73
CA PHE A 322 -2.14 -6.32 -1.60
C PHE A 322 -1.85 -7.52 -0.70
N PHE A 323 -1.70 -7.24 0.59
CA PHE A 323 -1.85 -8.23 1.64
C PHE A 323 -3.29 -8.21 2.15
N VAL A 324 -3.96 -9.34 2.06
CA VAL A 324 -5.32 -9.54 2.58
C VAL A 324 -5.30 -10.69 3.57
N GLN A 325 -5.70 -10.42 4.81
CA GLN A 325 -5.93 -11.45 5.81
C GLN A 325 -7.40 -11.49 6.15
N TYR A 326 -8.03 -12.63 5.95
CA TYR A 326 -9.45 -12.81 6.10
C TYR A 326 -9.76 -13.80 7.22
N LYS A 327 -10.69 -13.45 8.10
CA LYS A 327 -11.19 -14.28 9.19
C LYS A 327 -12.71 -14.42 9.10
N LEU A 328 -13.19 -15.66 8.98
CA LEU A 328 -14.60 -15.96 8.71
C LEU A 328 -15.52 -15.61 9.90
N PRO A 329 -16.63 -14.87 9.72
CA PRO A 329 -17.60 -14.65 10.79
C PRO A 329 -18.21 -15.97 11.29
N THR A 330 -18.68 -15.97 12.53
CA THR A 330 -19.50 -17.04 13.10
C THR A 330 -20.74 -16.44 13.76
N GLN A 331 -21.67 -17.28 14.23
CA GLN A 331 -22.81 -16.79 15.02
C GLN A 331 -22.38 -16.08 16.32
N ALA A 332 -21.28 -16.53 16.92
CA ALA A 332 -20.80 -15.99 18.19
C ALA A 332 -19.83 -14.82 18.03
N LYS A 333 -19.10 -14.73 16.91
CA LYS A 333 -17.96 -13.82 16.75
C LYS A 333 -17.96 -13.13 15.39
N VAL A 334 -17.62 -11.85 15.38
CA VAL A 334 -17.48 -11.06 14.15
C VAL A 334 -16.44 -11.66 13.21
N GLY A 335 -16.64 -11.49 11.91
CA GLY A 335 -15.61 -11.73 10.90
C GLY A 335 -14.72 -10.50 10.76
N ALA A 336 -13.61 -10.62 10.04
CA ALA A 336 -12.81 -9.46 9.69
C ALA A 336 -11.94 -9.67 8.45
N ILE A 337 -11.67 -8.58 7.74
CA ILE A 337 -10.72 -8.52 6.63
C ILE A 337 -9.69 -7.45 6.99
N MET A 338 -8.43 -7.83 7.18
CA MET A 338 -7.34 -6.86 7.20
C MET A 338 -6.79 -6.74 5.78
N ILE A 339 -6.75 -5.52 5.26
CA ILE A 339 -6.22 -5.24 3.92
C ILE A 339 -5.15 -4.15 4.02
N GLY A 340 -4.04 -4.32 3.32
CA GLY A 340 -3.03 -3.27 3.18
C GLY A 340 -2.29 -3.38 1.87
N LEU A 341 -1.96 -2.21 1.30
CA LEU A 341 -1.09 -2.12 0.15
C LEU A 341 0.37 -2.18 0.62
N GLU A 342 1.05 -3.25 0.23
CA GLU A 342 2.48 -3.39 0.34
C GLU A 342 3.17 -2.81 -0.91
N THR A 343 4.35 -2.24 -0.71
CA THR A 343 5.13 -1.65 -1.81
C THR A 343 5.62 -2.71 -2.80
N THR A 344 5.90 -3.93 -2.35
CA THR A 344 6.28 -5.04 -3.21
C THR A 344 5.94 -6.39 -2.58
N ALA A 345 5.68 -7.38 -3.42
CA ALA A 345 5.42 -8.75 -3.03
C ALA A 345 6.64 -9.37 -2.32
N PRO A 346 6.43 -10.32 -1.39
CA PRO A 346 7.52 -11.03 -0.74
C PRO A 346 8.34 -11.86 -1.73
N SER A 347 9.67 -11.81 -1.65
CA SER A 347 10.61 -12.44 -2.58
C SER A 347 10.83 -13.95 -2.37
N GLN A 348 10.29 -14.54 -1.31
CA GLN A 348 10.44 -15.98 -1.02
C GLN A 348 9.25 -16.55 -0.25
N ASN A 349 8.86 -17.78 -0.57
CA ASN A 349 8.07 -18.63 0.32
C ASN A 349 8.99 -19.58 1.14
N ARG A 350 8.44 -20.31 2.11
CA ARG A 350 9.24 -21.07 3.12
C ARG A 350 10.08 -22.21 2.54
N PHE A 351 9.77 -22.64 1.33
CA PHE A 351 10.39 -23.80 0.70
C PHE A 351 11.49 -23.44 -0.30
N GLY A 352 11.90 -22.16 -0.34
CA GLY A 352 12.90 -21.68 -1.30
C GLY A 352 12.36 -21.57 -2.73
N THR A 353 11.05 -21.78 -2.94
CA THR A 353 10.41 -21.33 -4.19
C THR A 353 10.37 -19.81 -4.15
N GLU A 354 11.26 -19.20 -4.92
CA GLU A 354 11.28 -17.77 -5.17
C GLU A 354 9.89 -17.36 -5.70
N HIS A 355 9.21 -16.50 -4.95
CA HIS A 355 8.46 -15.48 -5.65
C HIS A 355 9.56 -14.57 -6.16
N ASP A 356 9.90 -14.61 -7.43
CA ASP A 356 10.92 -13.73 -8.01
C ASP A 356 10.46 -12.25 -8.00
N ALA A 357 9.76 -11.79 -6.94
CA ALA A 357 9.18 -10.47 -6.81
C ALA A 357 10.15 -9.44 -7.38
N LYS A 358 9.74 -8.86 -8.50
CA LYS A 358 10.52 -7.83 -9.17
C LYS A 358 10.78 -6.76 -8.13
N TYR A 359 11.99 -6.22 -8.14
CA TYR A 359 12.26 -5.02 -7.36
C TYR A 359 11.16 -4.02 -7.65
N SER A 360 10.61 -3.40 -6.61
CA SER A 360 9.71 -2.29 -6.86
C SER A 360 10.44 -1.23 -7.70
N PRO A 361 9.71 -0.36 -8.39
CA PRO A 361 10.27 0.81 -9.08
C PRO A 361 11.30 1.64 -8.26
N ILE A 362 11.26 1.57 -6.93
CA ILE A 362 12.19 2.24 -6.02
C ILE A 362 13.32 1.33 -5.48
N GLY A 363 13.45 0.10 -5.98
CA GLY A 363 14.49 -0.85 -5.56
C GLY A 363 14.22 -1.61 -4.26
N GLN A 364 12.99 -1.60 -3.73
CA GLN A 364 12.71 -2.32 -2.50
C GLN A 364 12.71 -3.82 -2.75
N LYS A 365 13.41 -4.56 -1.86
CA LYS A 365 13.23 -6.01 -1.69
C LYS A 365 12.35 -6.31 -0.48
N HIS A 366 11.45 -7.26 -0.61
CA HIS A 366 10.65 -7.75 0.51
C HIS A 366 11.05 -9.19 0.86
N GLY A 367 12.07 -9.37 1.71
CA GLY A 367 12.46 -10.69 2.20
C GLY A 367 11.50 -11.28 3.23
N LEU A 368 11.75 -12.55 3.61
CA LEU A 368 10.99 -13.29 4.64
C LEU A 368 10.95 -12.60 6.02
N PHE A 369 11.96 -11.79 6.31
CA PHE A 369 12.11 -11.03 7.56
C PHE A 369 12.01 -9.52 7.34
N SER A 370 11.54 -9.07 6.18
CA SER A 370 11.27 -7.65 5.97
C SER A 370 10.27 -7.18 7.02
N SER A 371 10.75 -6.31 7.89
CA SER A 371 9.96 -5.68 8.94
C SER A 371 9.61 -4.26 8.52
N GLU A 372 8.70 -3.61 9.26
CA GLU A 372 8.43 -2.18 9.10
C GLU A 372 9.71 -1.33 9.12
N LYS A 373 10.79 -1.78 9.79
CA LYS A 373 12.09 -1.09 9.89
C LYS A 373 12.93 -1.09 8.60
N THR A 374 12.65 -2.02 7.69
CA THR A 374 13.28 -2.18 6.37
C THR A 374 12.31 -1.84 5.23
N ALA A 375 11.12 -1.35 5.57
CA ALA A 375 10.09 -1.06 4.60
C ALA A 375 10.45 0.21 3.82
N ALA A 376 10.02 0.33 2.56
CA ALA A 376 10.31 1.52 1.78
C ALA A 376 9.86 2.80 2.47
N THR A 377 10.60 3.89 2.28
CA THR A 377 10.20 5.20 2.83
C THR A 377 9.11 5.86 1.98
N THR A 378 9.01 5.49 0.71
CA THR A 378 7.98 5.92 -0.24
C THR A 378 6.96 4.81 -0.54
N SER A 379 5.78 5.20 -1.03
CA SER A 379 4.74 4.28 -1.45
C SER A 379 4.46 4.44 -2.94
N LEU A 380 4.11 3.33 -3.61
CA LEU A 380 3.73 3.35 -5.02
C LEU A 380 2.38 4.02 -5.26
N ALA A 381 1.58 4.21 -4.22
CA ALA A 381 0.38 5.04 -4.27
C ALA A 381 0.69 6.55 -4.12
N GLY A 382 1.96 6.95 -4.24
CA GLY A 382 2.43 8.31 -3.96
C GLY A 382 2.85 8.53 -2.50
N GLY A 383 3.46 9.68 -2.21
CA GLY A 383 3.84 10.11 -0.87
C GLY A 383 4.85 9.20 -0.14
N THR A 384 4.94 9.36 1.18
CA THR A 384 5.86 8.65 2.07
C THR A 384 5.14 7.91 3.17
N LYS A 385 5.82 6.97 3.85
CA LYS A 385 5.26 6.28 5.02
C LYS A 385 5.00 7.19 6.21
N GLY A 386 5.60 8.38 6.24
CA GLY A 386 5.23 9.42 7.21
C GLY A 386 3.85 10.00 6.96
N ASN A 387 3.23 9.77 5.78
CA ASN A 387 1.86 10.17 5.49
C ASN A 387 0.80 9.13 5.91
N VAL A 388 1.22 7.99 6.46
CA VAL A 388 0.31 6.95 6.95
C VAL A 388 -0.67 7.53 7.98
N LEU A 389 -1.95 7.22 7.82
CA LEU A 389 -2.97 7.68 8.75
C LEU A 389 -3.01 6.84 10.02
N GLY A 390 -2.95 7.49 11.18
CA GLY A 390 -3.09 6.82 12.47
C GLY A 390 -1.95 5.87 12.82
N ALA A 391 -2.11 5.16 13.94
CA ALA A 391 -1.07 4.26 14.44
C ALA A 391 -0.66 3.18 13.42
N LYS A 392 0.60 2.74 13.48
CA LYS A 392 1.12 1.73 12.54
C LYS A 392 0.40 0.38 12.66
N VAL A 393 -0.06 0.04 13.86
CA VAL A 393 -0.84 -1.17 14.18
C VAL A 393 -2.18 -0.78 14.76
N ASN A 394 -3.25 -1.45 14.34
CA ASN A 394 -4.64 -1.11 14.72
C ASN A 394 -5.02 0.35 14.42
N GLY A 395 -4.28 1.02 13.53
CA GLY A 395 -4.47 2.44 13.25
C GLY A 395 -5.79 2.77 12.60
N ARG A 396 -6.38 1.82 11.87
CA ARG A 396 -7.52 2.06 10.97
C ARG A 396 -8.51 0.92 11.11
N ILE A 397 -9.73 1.25 11.54
CA ILE A 397 -10.84 0.32 11.66
C ILE A 397 -11.99 0.81 10.78
N ALA A 398 -12.50 -0.07 9.93
CA ALA A 398 -13.68 0.16 9.10
C ALA A 398 -14.77 -0.83 9.54
N ASP A 399 -15.84 -0.35 10.18
CA ASP A 399 -16.90 -1.22 10.69
C ASP A 399 -18.12 -1.23 9.75
N LEU A 400 -18.37 -2.35 9.07
CA LEU A 400 -19.53 -2.52 8.18
C LEU A 400 -20.87 -2.63 8.92
N ARG A 401 -20.87 -2.78 10.24
CA ARG A 401 -22.08 -2.68 11.07
C ARG A 401 -22.54 -1.23 11.25
N LYS A 402 -21.79 -0.27 10.69
CA LYS A 402 -21.98 1.18 10.85
C LYS A 402 -21.99 1.65 12.31
N GLY A 403 -21.38 0.85 13.20
CA GLY A 403 -21.08 1.21 14.59
C GLY A 403 -22.24 1.23 15.58
N SER A 404 -23.47 0.84 15.21
CA SER A 404 -24.58 0.75 16.18
C SER A 404 -25.56 -0.39 15.94
N ASP A 405 -25.70 -0.90 14.71
CA ASP A 405 -26.58 -2.04 14.46
C ASP A 405 -25.81 -3.36 14.61
N LYS A 406 -25.67 -3.81 15.86
CA LYS A 406 -25.08 -5.13 16.16
C LYS A 406 -25.92 -6.30 15.63
N ASN A 407 -27.14 -6.04 15.17
CA ASN A 407 -28.08 -7.06 14.67
C ASN A 407 -28.12 -7.13 13.14
N ILE A 408 -27.34 -6.32 12.43
CA ILE A 408 -27.23 -6.41 10.98
C ILE A 408 -26.55 -7.73 10.59
N SER A 409 -27.14 -8.45 9.64
CA SER A 409 -26.54 -9.70 9.15
C SER A 409 -25.52 -9.46 8.05
N GLN A 410 -24.68 -10.45 7.80
CA GLN A 410 -23.80 -10.48 6.64
C GLN A 410 -24.58 -10.33 5.32
N ALA A 411 -25.70 -11.02 5.17
CA ALA A 411 -26.54 -10.93 3.98
C ALA A 411 -27.12 -9.51 3.78
N ASN A 412 -27.52 -8.83 4.86
CA ASN A 412 -27.98 -7.43 4.80
C ASN A 412 -26.86 -6.46 4.38
N VAL A 413 -25.66 -6.64 4.93
CA VAL A 413 -24.48 -5.85 4.55
C VAL A 413 -24.15 -6.07 3.09
N LEU A 414 -24.07 -7.33 2.64
CA LEU A 414 -23.76 -7.65 1.25
C LEU A 414 -24.80 -7.08 0.28
N SER A 415 -26.08 -7.19 0.62
CA SER A 415 -27.17 -6.60 -0.18
C SER A 415 -27.00 -5.09 -0.29
N SER A 416 -26.60 -4.42 0.79
CA SER A 416 -26.34 -2.98 0.80
C SER A 416 -25.13 -2.60 -0.07
N LEU A 417 -24.04 -3.38 0.00
CA LEU A 417 -22.85 -3.17 -0.83
C LEU A 417 -23.16 -3.35 -2.32
N LYS A 418 -23.91 -4.39 -2.68
CA LYS A 418 -24.36 -4.65 -4.06
C LYS A 418 -25.31 -3.57 -4.57
N ALA A 419 -26.24 -3.10 -3.73
CA ALA A 419 -27.13 -1.99 -4.08
C ALA A 419 -26.36 -0.69 -4.31
N PHE A 420 -25.33 -0.43 -3.49
CA PHE A 420 -24.44 0.72 -3.66
C PHE A 420 -23.62 0.62 -4.95
N GLU A 421 -23.02 -0.55 -5.22
CA GLU A 421 -22.33 -0.85 -6.48
C GLU A 421 -23.24 -0.63 -7.69
N ALA A 422 -24.47 -1.13 -7.65
CA ALA A 422 -25.46 -0.94 -8.72
C ALA A 422 -25.81 0.54 -8.92
N LYS A 423 -26.09 1.27 -7.83
CA LYS A 423 -26.38 2.71 -7.86
C LYS A 423 -25.23 3.51 -8.48
N LEU A 424 -24.00 3.13 -8.18
CA LEU A 424 -22.82 3.76 -8.76
C LEU A 424 -22.76 3.57 -10.28
N ASN A 425 -23.03 2.37 -10.76
CA ASN A 425 -23.02 2.04 -12.18
C ASN A 425 -24.21 2.62 -12.95
N GLU A 426 -25.36 2.81 -12.30
CA GLU A 426 -26.57 3.34 -12.96
C GLU A 426 -26.56 4.87 -13.09
N HIS A 427 -26.01 5.58 -12.10
CA HIS A 427 -26.18 7.04 -12.01
C HIS A 427 -24.92 7.85 -12.31
N TYR A 428 -23.77 7.21 -12.50
CA TYR A 428 -22.52 7.91 -12.74
C TYR A 428 -21.80 7.33 -13.95
N THR A 429 -21.11 8.21 -14.67
CA THR A 429 -20.06 7.79 -15.62
C THR A 429 -18.93 7.11 -14.85
N GLU A 430 -18.12 6.29 -15.53
CA GLU A 430 -16.97 5.62 -14.90
C GLU A 430 -16.04 6.60 -14.19
N GLU A 431 -15.74 7.75 -14.79
CA GLU A 431 -14.88 8.78 -14.17
C GLU A 431 -15.51 9.36 -12.89
N GLN A 432 -16.80 9.70 -12.93
CA GLN A 432 -17.52 10.21 -11.76
C GLN A 432 -17.60 9.16 -10.64
N LYS A 433 -17.84 7.90 -11.00
CA LYS A 433 -17.86 6.76 -10.08
C LYS A 433 -16.53 6.63 -9.36
N ILE A 434 -15.43 6.57 -10.10
CA ILE A 434 -14.08 6.42 -9.55
C ILE A 434 -13.76 7.58 -8.60
N LYS A 435 -13.98 8.83 -9.03
CA LYS A 435 -13.76 10.02 -8.20
C LYS A 435 -14.55 9.98 -6.89
N LYS A 436 -15.79 9.51 -6.93
CA LYS A 436 -16.60 9.31 -5.73
C LYS A 436 -16.04 8.23 -4.81
N LEU A 437 -15.61 7.10 -5.37
CA LEU A 437 -15.09 5.97 -4.60
C LEU A 437 -13.81 6.31 -3.82
N ILE A 438 -12.87 7.00 -4.46
CA ILE A 438 -11.55 7.31 -3.88
C ILE A 438 -11.54 8.63 -3.10
N GLY A 439 -12.53 9.48 -3.33
CA GLY A 439 -12.69 10.79 -2.72
C GLY A 439 -13.12 10.77 -1.24
N PRO A 440 -13.62 11.89 -0.70
CA PRO A 440 -14.20 11.94 0.64
C PRO A 440 -15.27 10.87 0.86
N GLN A 441 -15.45 10.50 2.12
CA GLN A 441 -16.49 9.52 2.46
C GLN A 441 -17.88 10.06 2.10
N MET A 442 -18.69 9.24 1.41
CA MET A 442 -20.07 9.57 1.08
C MET A 442 -20.96 9.38 2.31
N HIS A 443 -21.70 10.43 2.69
CA HIS A 443 -22.65 10.43 3.80
C HIS A 443 -24.04 9.94 3.39
#